data_AF-A0A6C0LWY2-F1
#
_entry.id   AF-A0A6C0LWY2-F1
#
_cell.length_a   1.000
_cell.length_b   1.000
_cell.length_c   1.000
_cell.angle_alpha   90.00
_cell.angle_beta   90.00
_cell.angle_gamma   90.00
#
_symmetry.space_group_name_H-M   'P 1'
#
loop_
_entity.id
_entity.type
_entity.pdbx_description
1 polymer ?
#
loop_
_entity_poly.entity_id
_entity_poly.type
_entity_poly.pdbx_seq_one_letter_code
_entity_poly.pdbx_strand_id
1 'polypeptide(L)'
;MTNCDNADVVNIVKEILKHAKNPEVSSIVPISKTEIKNIEIALNVYLKDCTICKTKGYNDYKCHNAAQQKLMRAMPFMRKNIYPWRNYDWDYGNFIDNNYSVLATKASKSGSITALFKNIKAFVKLTSGYLADPNPSDKSYPGKRDKSGDIPYYDCQGEMADTKGNKINDPMMAMACNATADVKYRTKERPPTKDKFLKTFKLTGDKSSSYFVKVGTCPRPDIKKIGNCESKGYDWTPNPLDKVMKAMPKMMRSETKSGSCHQPRYMFVNNTPGMKIGPIKARGLIPALANDFMALSPDKIFAALQGQSITNYMTIQSCPKIKEGFSNSNINNRLSILGENIFSYSIILIIIICLFLASR
;
A
#
# COMPACT_ATOMS: atom_id res chain seq x y z
N MET A 1 -3.57 -20.77 -22.97
CA MET A 1 -2.19 -20.71 -22.46
C MET A 1 -1.67 -19.29 -22.60
N THR A 2 -1.27 -18.63 -21.51
CA THR A 2 -0.74 -17.27 -21.56
C THR A 2 0.66 -17.31 -22.16
N ASN A 3 0.86 -16.71 -23.33
CA ASN A 3 2.20 -16.58 -23.89
C ASN A 3 2.93 -15.46 -23.11
N CYS A 4 3.96 -15.83 -22.35
CA CYS A 4 4.71 -14.91 -21.49
C CYS A 4 5.22 -13.68 -22.25
N ASP A 5 5.65 -13.85 -23.50
CA ASP A 5 6.26 -12.78 -24.30
C ASP A 5 5.25 -11.86 -25.00
N ASN A 6 4.00 -12.31 -25.14
CA ASN A 6 2.92 -11.61 -25.84
C ASN A 6 1.82 -11.11 -24.90
N ALA A 7 2.06 -11.10 -23.58
CA ALA A 7 1.11 -10.49 -22.65
C ALA A 7 0.99 -8.97 -22.92
N ASP A 8 -0.22 -8.42 -22.85
CA ASP A 8 -0.46 -6.99 -23.12
C ASP A 8 0.45 -6.06 -22.30
N VAL A 9 0.66 -6.40 -21.02
CA VAL A 9 1.57 -5.66 -20.14
C VAL A 9 3.02 -5.65 -20.63
N VAL A 10 3.48 -6.73 -21.27
CA VAL A 10 4.83 -6.83 -21.83
C VAL A 10 4.95 -5.91 -23.04
N ASN A 11 3.94 -5.90 -23.91
CA ASN A 11 3.91 -5.03 -25.08
C ASN A 11 3.92 -3.55 -24.68
N ILE A 12 3.11 -3.18 -23.68
CA ILE A 12 3.08 -1.83 -23.11
C ILE A 12 4.48 -1.45 -22.57
N VAL A 13 5.12 -2.33 -21.79
CA VAL A 13 6.45 -2.05 -21.22
C VAL A 13 7.53 -1.95 -22.30
N LYS A 14 7.46 -2.78 -23.35
CA LYS A 14 8.37 -2.70 -24.50
C LYS A 14 8.22 -1.37 -25.24
N GLU A 15 7.01 -0.90 -25.48
CA GLU A 15 6.77 0.41 -26.09
C GLU A 15 7.24 1.56 -25.19
N ILE A 16 7.01 1.49 -23.86
CA ILE A 16 7.56 2.46 -22.91
C ILE A 16 9.08 2.51 -23.01
N LEU A 17 9.77 1.36 -23.06
CA LEU A 17 11.22 1.31 -23.21
C LEU A 17 11.70 1.91 -24.54
N LYS A 18 10.99 1.62 -25.63
CA LYS A 18 11.29 2.18 -26.96
C LYS A 18 11.17 3.70 -26.97
N HIS A 19 10.09 4.25 -26.39
CA HIS A 19 9.91 5.69 -26.26
C HIS A 19 10.93 6.32 -25.29
N ALA A 20 11.23 5.69 -24.16
CA ALA A 20 12.19 6.21 -23.18
C ALA A 20 13.62 6.26 -23.73
N LYS A 21 13.97 5.36 -24.66
CA LYS A 21 15.26 5.34 -25.35
C LYS A 21 15.34 6.31 -26.52
N ASN A 22 14.21 6.85 -26.99
CA ASN A 22 14.18 7.85 -28.06
C ASN A 22 14.69 9.21 -27.52
N PRO A 23 15.78 9.78 -28.09
CA PRO A 23 16.33 11.07 -27.66
C PRO A 23 15.33 12.23 -27.71
N GLU A 24 14.41 12.24 -28.66
CA GLU A 24 13.43 13.33 -28.83
C GLU A 24 12.36 13.30 -27.73
N VAL A 25 11.82 12.11 -27.45
CA VAL A 25 10.76 11.91 -26.43
C VAL A 25 11.30 12.06 -25.01
N SER A 26 12.49 11.53 -24.73
CA SER A 26 13.15 11.68 -23.44
C SER A 26 13.47 13.14 -23.08
N SER A 27 13.48 14.04 -24.07
CA SER A 27 13.67 15.48 -23.86
C SER A 27 12.40 16.21 -23.39
N ILE A 28 11.23 15.56 -23.52
CA ILE A 28 9.89 16.06 -23.14
C ILE A 28 9.46 15.44 -21.81
N VAL A 29 9.64 14.12 -21.65
CA VAL A 29 9.41 13.39 -20.39
C VAL A 29 10.74 12.78 -19.96
N PRO A 30 11.50 13.45 -19.07
CA PRO A 30 12.82 12.96 -18.68
C PRO A 30 12.70 11.69 -17.84
N ILE A 31 12.97 10.54 -18.45
CA ILE A 31 13.21 9.27 -17.75
C ILE A 31 14.71 9.10 -17.60
N SER A 32 15.19 8.91 -16.38
CA SER A 32 16.63 8.75 -16.13
C SER A 32 17.16 7.43 -16.71
N LYS A 33 18.45 7.40 -17.06
CA LYS A 33 19.13 6.15 -17.51
C LYS A 33 18.97 5.02 -16.48
N THR A 34 18.96 5.36 -15.20
CA THR A 34 18.74 4.43 -14.09
C THR A 34 17.33 3.86 -14.10
N GLU A 35 16.31 4.67 -14.39
CA GLU A 35 14.93 4.20 -14.53
C GLU A 35 14.74 3.27 -15.73
N ILE A 36 15.34 3.59 -16.89
CA ILE A 36 15.34 2.70 -18.07
C ILE A 36 15.93 1.33 -17.69
N LYS A 37 17.11 1.31 -17.06
CA LYS A 37 17.74 0.06 -16.60
C LYS A 37 16.86 -0.70 -15.60
N ASN A 38 16.16 0.00 -14.70
CA ASN A 38 15.24 -0.64 -13.75
C ASN A 38 14.03 -1.26 -14.45
N ILE A 39 13.49 -0.63 -15.51
CA ILE A 39 12.40 -1.18 -16.32
C ILE A 39 12.87 -2.45 -17.05
N GLU A 40 14.07 -2.45 -17.64
CA GLU A 40 14.65 -3.64 -18.27
C GLU A 40 14.84 -4.79 -17.28
N ILE A 41 15.37 -4.49 -16.08
CA ILE A 41 15.49 -5.48 -15.00
C ILE A 41 14.11 -6.03 -14.62
N ALA A 42 13.10 -5.16 -14.49
CA ALA A 42 11.74 -5.57 -14.15
C ALA A 42 11.13 -6.50 -15.21
N LEU A 43 11.33 -6.19 -16.49
CA LEU A 43 10.88 -7.04 -17.59
C LEU A 43 11.56 -8.42 -17.55
N ASN A 44 12.88 -8.46 -17.31
CA ASN A 44 13.60 -9.72 -17.15
C ASN A 44 13.13 -10.53 -15.94
N VAL A 45 12.80 -9.86 -14.82
CA VAL A 45 12.22 -10.51 -13.64
C VAL A 45 10.85 -11.11 -13.96
N TYR A 46 10.01 -10.37 -14.70
CA TYR A 46 8.72 -10.86 -15.17
C TYR A 46 8.85 -12.11 -16.03
N LEU A 47 9.75 -12.14 -17.03
CA LEU A 47 9.94 -13.32 -17.88
C LEU A 47 10.35 -14.57 -17.08
N LYS A 48 11.18 -14.38 -16.04
CA LYS A 48 11.53 -15.43 -15.09
C LYS A 48 10.34 -15.86 -14.23
N ASP A 49 9.55 -14.91 -13.73
CA ASP A 49 8.36 -15.18 -12.91
C ASP A 49 7.28 -15.92 -13.75
N CYS A 50 7.05 -15.50 -15.00
CA CYS A 50 6.12 -16.15 -15.92
C CYS A 50 6.54 -17.58 -16.27
N THR A 51 7.84 -17.83 -16.46
CA THR A 51 8.37 -19.19 -16.63
C THR A 51 8.10 -20.06 -15.39
N ILE A 52 8.23 -19.51 -14.17
CA ILE A 52 7.87 -20.23 -12.94
C ILE A 52 6.39 -20.60 -12.96
N CYS A 53 5.50 -19.66 -13.31
CA CYS A 53 4.07 -19.95 -13.40
C CYS A 53 3.75 -21.03 -14.43
N LYS A 54 4.39 -21.01 -15.60
CA LYS A 54 4.18 -22.01 -16.65
C LYS A 54 4.69 -23.40 -16.27
N THR A 55 5.87 -23.48 -15.66
CA THR A 55 6.57 -24.76 -15.42
C THR A 55 6.28 -25.37 -14.06
N LYS A 56 6.25 -24.53 -13.01
CA LYS A 56 6.04 -24.95 -11.61
C LYS A 56 4.64 -24.66 -11.11
N GLY A 57 3.99 -23.62 -11.64
CA GLY A 57 2.67 -23.18 -11.21
C GLY A 57 1.51 -23.78 -12.00
N TYR A 58 1.75 -24.85 -12.77
CA TYR A 58 0.73 -25.49 -13.64
C TYR A 58 -0.01 -24.51 -14.57
N ASN A 59 0.69 -23.46 -15.02
CA ASN A 59 0.13 -22.39 -15.83
C ASN A 59 -1.10 -21.70 -15.18
N ASP A 60 -1.14 -21.66 -13.85
CA ASP A 60 -2.21 -21.04 -13.07
C ASP A 60 -2.32 -19.53 -13.33
N TYR A 61 -3.56 -19.07 -13.47
CA TYR A 61 -3.87 -17.68 -13.77
C TYR A 61 -3.47 -16.73 -12.63
N LYS A 62 -3.66 -17.11 -11.35
CA LYS A 62 -3.32 -16.25 -10.21
C LYS A 62 -1.81 -16.03 -10.14
N CYS A 63 -1.01 -17.05 -10.46
CA CYS A 63 0.44 -16.92 -10.58
C CYS A 63 0.83 -15.91 -11.66
N HIS A 64 0.27 -16.05 -12.87
CA HIS A 64 0.54 -15.13 -13.98
C HIS A 64 0.12 -13.68 -13.66
N ASN A 65 -1.06 -13.50 -13.06
CA ASN A 65 -1.53 -12.19 -12.61
C ASN A 65 -0.57 -11.57 -11.57
N ALA A 66 -0.06 -12.35 -10.62
CA ALA A 66 0.93 -11.88 -9.67
C ALA A 66 2.23 -11.40 -10.35
N ALA A 67 2.69 -12.12 -11.39
CA ALA A 67 3.85 -11.71 -12.18
C ALA A 67 3.60 -10.38 -12.92
N GLN A 68 2.42 -10.24 -13.54
CA GLN A 68 2.03 -9.01 -14.27
C GLN A 68 1.91 -7.81 -13.33
N GLN A 69 1.25 -7.96 -12.18
CA GLN A 69 1.14 -6.90 -11.18
C GLN A 69 2.52 -6.46 -10.67
N LYS A 70 3.42 -7.41 -10.44
CA LYS A 70 4.80 -7.12 -10.03
C LYS A 70 5.57 -6.33 -11.09
N LEU A 71 5.37 -6.63 -12.38
CA LEU A 71 5.93 -5.84 -13.48
C LEU A 71 5.39 -4.40 -13.47
N MET A 72 4.07 -4.23 -13.40
CA MET A 72 3.43 -2.90 -13.36
C MET A 72 3.94 -2.07 -12.17
N ARG A 73 4.02 -2.68 -10.98
CA ARG A 73 4.48 -2.01 -9.76
C ARG A 73 5.97 -1.68 -9.77
N ALA A 74 6.76 -2.36 -10.59
CA ALA A 74 8.16 -2.05 -10.78
C ALA A 74 8.38 -0.83 -11.70
N MET A 75 7.35 -0.39 -12.44
CA MET A 75 7.45 0.80 -13.30
C MET A 75 7.72 2.06 -12.47
N PRO A 76 8.54 3.02 -12.97
CA PRO A 76 8.95 4.19 -12.20
C PRO A 76 7.78 5.01 -11.62
N PHE A 77 6.70 5.15 -12.39
CA PHE A 77 5.51 5.90 -11.99
C PHE A 77 4.68 5.22 -10.91
N MET A 78 4.81 3.90 -10.71
CA MET A 78 4.12 3.14 -9.65
C MET A 78 5.03 2.86 -8.46
N ARG A 79 6.28 2.46 -8.72
CA ARG A 79 7.23 1.97 -7.71
C ARG A 79 7.46 2.96 -6.58
N LYS A 80 7.44 4.25 -6.90
CA LYS A 80 7.69 5.34 -5.94
C LYS A 80 6.45 5.71 -5.12
N ASN A 81 5.27 5.16 -5.42
CA ASN A 81 4.02 5.57 -4.78
C ASN A 81 3.69 4.77 -3.52
N ILE A 82 3.97 3.46 -3.50
CA ILE A 82 3.71 2.60 -2.35
C ILE A 82 4.99 1.85 -2.00
N TYR A 83 5.28 1.74 -0.70
CA TYR A 83 6.39 0.94 -0.20
C TYR A 83 6.11 0.33 1.17
N PRO A 84 6.43 -0.96 1.41
CA PRO A 84 6.61 -2.00 0.41
C PRO A 84 5.23 -2.52 -0.06
N TRP A 85 5.13 -2.93 -1.32
CA TRP A 85 3.90 -3.47 -1.89
C TRP A 85 3.46 -4.76 -1.20
N ARG A 86 4.40 -5.62 -0.79
CA ARG A 86 4.06 -6.85 -0.04
C ARG A 86 3.27 -6.62 1.25
N ASN A 87 3.41 -5.45 1.89
CA ASN A 87 2.64 -5.11 3.08
C ASN A 87 1.26 -4.54 2.71
N TYR A 88 1.21 -3.74 1.64
CA TYR A 88 -0.04 -3.28 1.04
C TYR A 88 -0.92 -4.46 0.59
N ASP A 89 -0.32 -5.54 0.09
CA ASP A 89 -1.01 -6.75 -0.35
C ASP A 89 -1.33 -7.74 0.78
N TRP A 90 -1.18 -7.36 2.04
CA TRP A 90 -1.45 -8.26 3.16
C TRP A 90 -2.87 -8.84 3.04
N ASP A 91 -2.95 -10.17 2.91
CA ASP A 91 -4.21 -10.87 2.78
C ASP A 91 -4.73 -11.31 4.15
N TYR A 92 -5.62 -10.47 4.68
CA TYR A 92 -6.30 -10.71 5.93
C TYR A 92 -7.14 -12.00 5.93
N GLY A 93 -7.69 -12.40 4.78
CA GLY A 93 -8.50 -13.60 4.63
C GLY A 93 -7.66 -14.86 4.79
N ASN A 94 -6.52 -14.92 4.11
CA ASN A 94 -5.59 -16.06 4.25
C ASN A 94 -5.12 -16.22 5.70
N PHE A 95 -4.87 -15.13 6.44
CA PHE A 95 -4.54 -15.23 7.86
C PHE A 95 -5.69 -15.89 8.67
N ILE A 96 -6.94 -15.55 8.37
CA ILE A 96 -8.10 -16.20 9.02
C ILE A 96 -8.19 -17.67 8.63
N ASP A 97 -8.08 -18.01 7.35
CA ASP A 97 -8.18 -19.40 6.89
C ASP A 97 -7.05 -20.28 7.46
N ASN A 98 -5.85 -19.72 7.59
CA ASN A 98 -4.70 -20.41 8.18
C ASN A 98 -4.89 -20.82 9.64
N ASN A 99 -5.68 -20.04 10.40
CA ASN A 99 -5.81 -20.21 11.85
C ASN A 99 -7.18 -20.74 12.29
N TYR A 100 -8.23 -20.51 11.49
CA TYR A 100 -9.62 -20.75 11.88
C TYR A 100 -10.46 -21.56 10.89
N SER A 101 -9.88 -22.00 9.75
CA SER A 101 -10.58 -22.89 8.80
C SER A 101 -10.97 -24.25 9.42
N VAL A 102 -11.75 -25.05 8.68
CA VAL A 102 -12.08 -26.44 9.04
C VAL A 102 -10.80 -27.26 9.29
N LEU A 103 -9.78 -27.09 8.45
CA LEU A 103 -8.49 -27.78 8.61
C LEU A 103 -7.73 -27.33 9.86
N ALA A 104 -7.82 -26.05 10.23
CA ALA A 104 -7.18 -25.52 11.43
C ALA A 104 -7.91 -25.92 12.73
N THR A 105 -9.23 -25.93 12.70
CA THR A 105 -10.08 -26.19 13.88
C THR A 105 -10.43 -27.66 14.05
N LYS A 106 -10.29 -28.48 13.01
CA LYS A 106 -10.74 -29.87 12.94
C LYS A 106 -12.26 -30.01 13.15
N ALA A 107 -13.02 -29.00 12.75
CA ALA A 107 -14.47 -29.08 12.70
C ALA A 107 -14.90 -30.26 11.81
N SER A 108 -16.01 -30.92 12.14
CA SER A 108 -16.45 -32.13 11.46
C SER A 108 -17.97 -32.14 11.33
N LYS A 109 -18.48 -32.63 10.20
CA LYS A 109 -19.93 -32.83 9.99
C LYS A 109 -20.48 -34.13 10.61
N SER A 110 -19.66 -34.91 11.32
CA SER A 110 -20.14 -36.15 11.95
C SER A 110 -21.16 -35.87 13.07
N GLY A 111 -22.19 -36.70 13.17
CA GLY A 111 -23.25 -36.58 14.20
C GLY A 111 -22.84 -37.04 15.60
N SER A 112 -21.54 -37.13 15.91
CA SER A 112 -21.06 -37.61 17.21
C SER A 112 -21.03 -36.50 18.26
N ILE A 113 -21.21 -36.83 19.54
CA ILE A 113 -21.09 -35.88 20.67
C ILE A 113 -19.69 -35.21 20.66
N THR A 114 -18.65 -35.97 20.35
CA THR A 114 -17.28 -35.46 20.21
C THR A 114 -17.19 -34.39 19.11
N ALA A 115 -17.89 -34.56 18.00
CA ALA A 115 -17.93 -33.57 16.93
C ALA A 115 -18.74 -32.33 17.32
N LEU A 116 -19.83 -32.47 18.08
CA LEU A 116 -20.56 -31.34 18.63
C LEU A 116 -19.64 -30.42 19.45
N PHE A 117 -18.89 -30.97 20.41
CA PHE A 117 -17.95 -30.18 21.21
C PHE A 117 -16.81 -29.58 20.38
N LYS A 118 -16.26 -30.32 19.40
CA LYS A 118 -15.25 -29.80 18.48
C LYS A 118 -15.78 -28.63 17.65
N ASN A 119 -17.01 -28.72 17.16
CA ASN A 119 -17.64 -27.68 16.35
C ASN A 119 -17.96 -26.43 17.17
N ILE A 120 -18.43 -26.58 18.42
CA ILE A 120 -18.60 -25.43 19.33
C ILE A 120 -17.25 -24.74 19.56
N LYS A 121 -16.18 -25.49 19.85
CA LYS A 121 -14.83 -24.93 20.01
C LYS A 121 -14.32 -24.26 18.74
N ALA A 122 -14.59 -24.84 17.58
CA ALA A 122 -14.26 -24.26 16.28
C ALA A 122 -15.00 -22.94 16.06
N PHE A 123 -16.31 -22.89 16.36
CA PHE A 123 -17.12 -21.69 16.26
C PHE A 123 -16.64 -20.57 17.19
N VAL A 124 -16.31 -20.90 18.45
CA VAL A 124 -15.72 -19.94 19.40
C VAL A 124 -14.39 -19.40 18.86
N LYS A 125 -13.50 -20.27 18.38
CA LYS A 125 -12.23 -19.85 17.78
C LYS A 125 -12.43 -18.95 16.57
N LEU A 126 -13.33 -19.31 15.66
CA LEU A 126 -13.65 -18.51 14.48
C LEU A 126 -14.17 -17.13 14.88
N THR A 127 -15.09 -17.08 15.84
CA THR A 127 -15.61 -15.83 16.41
C THR A 127 -14.49 -14.98 17.01
N SER A 128 -13.56 -15.60 17.75
CA SER A 128 -12.36 -14.91 18.23
C SER A 128 -11.50 -14.39 17.08
N GLY A 129 -11.28 -15.16 16.01
CA GLY A 129 -10.56 -14.70 14.82
C GLY A 129 -11.16 -13.44 14.18
N TYR A 130 -12.49 -13.38 14.09
CA TYR A 130 -13.18 -12.23 13.52
C TYR A 130 -13.22 -11.00 14.43
N LEU A 131 -13.26 -11.19 15.76
CA LEU A 131 -13.53 -10.09 16.70
C LEU A 131 -12.35 -9.73 17.62
N ALA A 132 -11.59 -10.72 18.11
CA ALA A 132 -10.66 -10.56 19.22
C ALA A 132 -9.19 -10.76 18.84
N ASP A 133 -8.87 -11.80 18.08
CA ASP A 133 -7.50 -12.23 17.83
C ASP A 133 -6.80 -11.29 16.82
N PRO A 134 -5.59 -10.79 17.12
CA PRO A 134 -4.94 -9.77 16.30
C PRO A 134 -4.61 -10.28 14.88
N ASN A 135 -5.11 -9.57 13.86
CA ASN A 135 -4.78 -9.80 12.45
C ASN A 135 -4.35 -8.47 11.80
N PRO A 136 -3.06 -8.23 11.52
CA PRO A 136 -1.91 -9.12 11.75
C PRO A 136 -1.52 -9.29 13.23
N SER A 137 -0.92 -10.42 13.63
CA SER A 137 -0.40 -10.64 15.00
C SER A 137 1.04 -10.13 15.17
N ASP A 138 1.56 -10.10 16.40
CA ASP A 138 2.97 -9.77 16.69
C ASP A 138 4.00 -10.69 16.00
N LYS A 139 3.58 -11.92 15.65
CA LYS A 139 4.37 -12.92 14.91
C LYS A 139 4.18 -12.86 13.40
N SER A 140 3.27 -12.02 12.92
CA SER A 140 2.93 -11.96 11.51
C SER A 140 4.07 -11.38 10.66
N TYR A 141 4.14 -11.85 9.41
CA TYR A 141 5.13 -11.38 8.45
C TYR A 141 4.62 -11.58 7.02
N PRO A 142 4.67 -10.56 6.15
CA PRO A 142 4.22 -10.68 4.77
C PRO A 142 5.06 -11.68 3.96
N GLY A 143 4.40 -12.63 3.32
CA GLY A 143 5.01 -13.70 2.54
C GLY A 143 5.55 -14.87 3.36
N LYS A 144 5.16 -15.00 4.64
CA LYS A 144 5.57 -16.14 5.47
C LYS A 144 4.73 -17.38 5.11
N ARG A 145 5.39 -18.53 4.92
CA ARG A 145 4.75 -19.82 4.55
C ARG A 145 4.29 -20.64 5.75
N ASP A 146 3.80 -19.97 6.78
CA ASP A 146 3.23 -20.62 7.95
C ASP A 146 1.92 -19.93 8.34
N LYS A 147 1.29 -20.44 9.40
CA LYS A 147 -0.01 -19.93 9.85
C LYS A 147 -0.01 -18.47 10.31
N SER A 148 1.16 -17.88 10.57
CA SER A 148 1.27 -16.47 10.95
C SER A 148 1.43 -15.53 9.75
N GLY A 149 1.57 -16.06 8.53
CA GLY A 149 1.63 -15.28 7.29
C GLY A 149 0.27 -15.05 6.63
N ASP A 150 0.33 -14.37 5.50
CA ASP A 150 -0.75 -14.04 4.56
C ASP A 150 -0.76 -14.96 3.32
N ILE A 151 0.10 -15.98 3.27
CA ILE A 151 0.07 -17.04 2.25
C ILE A 151 -0.90 -18.12 2.72
N PRO A 152 -1.80 -18.65 1.86
CA PRO A 152 -2.71 -19.73 2.25
C PRO A 152 -1.91 -21.01 2.52
N TYR A 153 -1.70 -21.29 3.80
CA TYR A 153 -0.80 -22.32 4.32
C TYR A 153 -1.22 -23.72 3.87
N TYR A 154 -2.52 -24.02 4.01
CA TYR A 154 -3.08 -25.32 3.67
C TYR A 154 -3.05 -25.56 2.17
N ASP A 155 -3.47 -24.59 1.36
CA ASP A 155 -3.41 -24.66 -0.10
C ASP A 155 -1.98 -24.93 -0.59
N CYS A 156 -0.99 -24.26 0.00
CA CYS A 156 0.43 -24.45 -0.32
C CYS A 156 1.00 -25.79 0.15
N GLN A 157 0.31 -26.51 1.03
CA GLN A 157 0.59 -27.90 1.38
C GLN A 157 -0.22 -28.89 0.54
N GLY A 158 -1.13 -28.40 -0.31
CA GLY A 158 -2.07 -29.22 -1.06
C GLY A 158 -3.21 -29.73 -0.20
N GLU A 159 -3.43 -29.19 0.99
CA GLU A 159 -4.46 -29.66 1.91
C GLU A 159 -5.74 -28.86 1.72
N MET A 160 -6.86 -29.53 1.48
CA MET A 160 -8.17 -28.88 1.44
C MET A 160 -9.22 -29.74 2.16
N ALA A 161 -10.35 -29.13 2.52
CA ALA A 161 -11.47 -29.84 3.12
C ALA A 161 -12.50 -30.17 2.01
N ASP A 162 -12.92 -31.43 1.93
CA ASP A 162 -14.03 -31.82 1.06
C ASP A 162 -15.38 -31.28 1.57
N THR A 163 -16.46 -31.51 0.81
CA THR A 163 -17.82 -31.11 1.21
C THR A 163 -18.30 -31.76 2.50
N LYS A 164 -17.64 -32.82 2.98
CA LYS A 164 -17.92 -33.52 4.25
C LYS A 164 -17.03 -33.03 5.39
N GLY A 165 -16.05 -32.17 5.12
CA GLY A 165 -15.06 -31.66 6.07
C GLY A 165 -13.86 -32.58 6.28
N ASN A 166 -13.70 -33.62 5.45
CA ASN A 166 -12.51 -34.47 5.48
C ASN A 166 -11.35 -33.79 4.77
N LYS A 167 -10.14 -34.00 5.27
CA LYS A 167 -8.93 -33.54 4.60
C LYS A 167 -8.69 -34.39 3.34
N ILE A 168 -8.54 -33.72 2.21
CA ILE A 168 -8.08 -34.30 0.95
C ILE A 168 -6.81 -33.57 0.51
N ASN A 169 -6.00 -34.25 -0.32
CA ASN A 169 -4.73 -33.73 -0.82
C ASN A 169 -4.79 -33.48 -2.33
N ASP A 170 -4.48 -32.27 -2.76
CA ASP A 170 -4.32 -31.84 -4.14
C ASP A 170 -2.89 -31.30 -4.36
N PRO A 171 -1.97 -32.12 -4.94
CA PRO A 171 -0.61 -31.69 -5.19
C PRO A 171 -0.51 -30.59 -6.25
N MET A 172 -1.48 -30.47 -7.17
CA MET A 172 -1.48 -29.44 -8.20
C MET A 172 -1.79 -28.07 -7.59
N MET A 173 -2.72 -28.02 -6.63
CA MET A 173 -2.98 -26.83 -5.82
C MET A 173 -1.73 -26.39 -5.05
N ALA A 174 -1.02 -27.34 -4.43
CA ALA A 174 0.24 -27.06 -3.73
C ALA A 174 1.27 -26.41 -4.65
N MET A 175 1.46 -26.96 -5.84
CA MET A 175 2.39 -26.44 -6.83
C MET A 175 2.00 -25.03 -7.29
N ALA A 176 0.73 -24.80 -7.62
CA ALA A 176 0.21 -23.49 -8.03
C ALA A 176 0.37 -22.43 -6.93
N CYS A 177 0.03 -22.77 -5.68
CA CYS A 177 0.16 -21.88 -4.53
C CYS A 177 1.63 -21.52 -4.27
N ASN A 178 2.52 -22.52 -4.22
CA ASN A 178 3.95 -22.28 -3.98
C ASN A 178 4.59 -21.44 -5.10
N ALA A 179 4.24 -21.68 -6.36
CA ALA A 179 4.70 -20.87 -7.48
C ALA A 179 4.20 -19.42 -7.38
N THR A 180 2.93 -19.21 -7.01
CA THR A 180 2.37 -17.87 -6.81
C THR A 180 3.07 -17.13 -5.66
N ALA A 181 3.31 -17.82 -4.53
CA ALA A 181 4.06 -17.29 -3.41
C ALA A 181 5.52 -16.96 -3.78
N ASP A 182 6.18 -17.83 -4.54
CA ASP A 182 7.51 -17.56 -5.10
C ASP A 182 7.47 -16.27 -5.93
N VAL A 183 6.57 -16.15 -6.90
CA VAL A 183 6.48 -14.96 -7.75
C VAL A 183 6.26 -13.69 -6.94
N LYS A 184 5.29 -13.70 -6.01
CA LYS A 184 4.96 -12.56 -5.15
C LYS A 184 6.15 -12.12 -4.28
N TYR A 185 6.82 -13.06 -3.61
CA TYR A 185 7.76 -12.73 -2.52
C TYR A 185 9.24 -13.02 -2.82
N ARG A 186 9.59 -13.61 -3.97
CA ARG A 186 10.99 -13.95 -4.36
C ARG A 186 11.91 -12.74 -4.38
N THR A 187 11.42 -11.59 -4.83
CA THR A 187 12.26 -10.38 -4.97
C THR A 187 11.99 -9.45 -3.82
N LYS A 188 12.97 -9.31 -2.91
CA LYS A 188 12.88 -8.34 -1.82
C LYS A 188 12.80 -6.91 -2.38
N GLU A 189 11.72 -6.22 -2.07
CA GLU A 189 11.54 -4.82 -2.44
C GLU A 189 12.54 -3.92 -1.70
N ARG A 190 13.30 -3.17 -2.48
CA ARG A 190 14.18 -2.12 -1.96
C ARG A 190 13.38 -0.81 -1.83
N PRO A 191 13.60 -0.03 -0.75
CA PRO A 191 13.02 1.30 -0.63
C PRO A 191 13.23 2.11 -1.92
N PRO A 192 12.21 2.86 -2.38
CA PRO A 192 12.33 3.70 -3.58
C PRO A 192 13.35 4.83 -3.40
N THR A 193 13.63 5.24 -2.16
CA THR A 193 14.62 6.28 -1.83
C THR A 193 15.50 5.86 -0.65
N LYS A 194 16.58 6.61 -0.43
CA LYS A 194 17.44 6.43 0.76
C LYS A 194 16.92 7.19 1.98
N ASP A 195 15.68 7.64 1.97
CA ASP A 195 15.13 8.42 3.06
C ASP A 195 15.06 7.62 4.36
N LYS A 196 15.41 8.26 5.48
CA LYS A 196 15.35 7.64 6.81
C LYS A 196 13.91 7.35 7.24
N PHE A 197 12.96 8.15 6.78
CA PHE A 197 11.53 8.00 7.12
C PHE A 197 10.99 6.61 6.77
N LEU A 198 11.40 6.05 5.63
CA LEU A 198 11.00 4.71 5.17
C LEU A 198 11.57 3.57 6.06
N LYS A 199 12.42 3.89 7.03
CA LYS A 199 13.02 2.96 7.99
C LYS A 199 12.59 3.25 9.44
N THR A 200 11.80 4.30 9.67
CA THR A 200 11.37 4.72 11.02
C THR A 200 10.46 3.69 11.67
N PHE A 201 9.67 2.96 10.88
CA PHE A 201 8.67 2.02 11.38
C PHE A 201 9.03 0.58 11.05
N LYS A 202 8.81 -0.31 12.02
CA LYS A 202 8.84 -1.77 11.81
C LYS A 202 7.63 -2.16 10.96
N LEU A 203 7.86 -2.91 9.90
CA LEU A 203 6.85 -3.34 8.91
C LEU A 203 6.53 -4.84 9.02
N THR A 204 6.61 -5.38 10.23
CA THR A 204 6.38 -6.79 10.56
C THR A 204 5.70 -6.88 11.92
N GLY A 205 5.20 -8.06 12.26
CA GLY A 205 4.34 -8.24 13.43
C GLY A 205 2.99 -7.58 13.20
N ASP A 206 2.53 -6.84 14.19
CA ASP A 206 1.24 -6.15 14.17
C ASP A 206 1.14 -5.08 13.08
N LYS A 207 2.28 -4.66 12.50
CA LYS A 207 2.37 -3.73 11.36
C LYS A 207 2.63 -4.42 10.02
N SER A 208 2.36 -5.71 9.90
CA SER A 208 2.58 -6.46 8.64
C SER A 208 1.72 -5.96 7.48
N SER A 209 0.59 -5.33 7.76
CA SER A 209 -0.28 -4.68 6.77
C SER A 209 -0.03 -3.16 6.65
N SER A 210 0.93 -2.60 7.39
CA SER A 210 1.26 -1.17 7.34
C SER A 210 2.26 -0.88 6.22
N TYR A 211 2.16 0.29 5.59
CA TYR A 211 2.98 0.67 4.44
C TYR A 211 3.12 2.20 4.35
N PHE A 212 3.94 2.64 3.40
CA PHE A 212 4.18 4.04 3.07
C PHE A 212 3.52 4.39 1.74
N VAL A 213 2.92 5.57 1.66
CA VAL A 213 2.32 6.13 0.45
C VAL A 213 2.96 7.48 0.13
N LYS A 214 3.35 7.72 -1.12
CA LYS A 214 3.81 9.03 -1.57
C LYS A 214 2.61 9.97 -1.63
N VAL A 215 2.65 11.03 -0.84
CA VAL A 215 1.59 12.06 -0.75
C VAL A 215 2.00 13.39 -1.37
N GLY A 216 3.26 13.54 -1.78
CA GLY A 216 3.73 14.75 -2.45
C GLY A 216 5.23 14.76 -2.66
N THR A 217 5.79 15.96 -2.77
CA THR A 217 7.23 16.19 -2.86
C THR A 217 7.65 17.39 -2.01
N CYS A 218 8.85 17.33 -1.45
CA CYS A 218 9.52 18.38 -0.69
C CYS A 218 10.65 18.95 -1.55
N PRO A 219 10.66 20.27 -1.85
CA PRO A 219 11.80 20.86 -2.53
C PRO A 219 13.06 20.79 -1.64
N ARG A 220 14.21 20.56 -2.28
CA ARG A 220 15.52 20.43 -1.64
C ARG A 220 16.47 21.48 -2.20
N PRO A 221 16.29 22.77 -1.83
CA PRO A 221 17.14 23.86 -2.32
C PRO A 221 18.61 23.71 -1.91
N ASP A 222 18.87 22.89 -0.89
CA ASP A 222 20.22 22.54 -0.44
C ASP A 222 20.94 21.54 -1.37
N ILE A 223 20.24 20.90 -2.31
CA ILE A 223 20.81 19.97 -3.28
C ILE A 223 20.80 20.61 -4.67
N LYS A 224 21.95 21.16 -5.08
CA LYS A 224 22.10 21.89 -6.35
C LYS A 224 22.64 21.05 -7.53
N LYS A 225 23.00 19.78 -7.29
CA LYS A 225 23.60 18.91 -8.31
C LYS A 225 22.68 17.72 -8.60
N ILE A 226 22.38 17.50 -9.88
CA ILE A 226 21.55 16.38 -10.36
C ILE A 226 22.02 15.03 -9.81
N GLY A 227 23.31 14.70 -9.90
CA GLY A 227 23.84 13.43 -9.40
C GLY A 227 23.68 13.22 -7.89
N ASN A 228 23.72 14.30 -7.10
CA ASN A 228 23.46 14.24 -5.65
C ASN A 228 21.97 14.03 -5.34
N CYS A 229 21.08 14.56 -6.19
CA CYS A 229 19.64 14.34 -6.10
C CYS A 229 19.28 12.88 -6.44
N GLU A 230 19.71 12.42 -7.62
CA GLU A 230 19.41 11.09 -8.14
C GLU A 230 20.03 9.97 -7.27
N SER A 231 21.24 10.17 -6.74
CA SER A 231 21.88 9.17 -5.87
C SER A 231 21.17 8.95 -4.52
N LYS A 232 20.27 9.87 -4.13
CA LYS A 232 19.36 9.72 -2.98
C LYS A 232 18.01 9.09 -3.36
N GLY A 233 17.75 8.91 -4.66
CA GLY A 233 16.46 8.46 -5.19
C GLY A 233 15.41 9.57 -5.28
N TYR A 234 15.86 10.84 -5.36
CA TYR A 234 14.98 12.00 -5.51
C TYR A 234 14.81 12.38 -6.98
N ASP A 235 13.77 13.15 -7.28
CA ASP A 235 13.44 13.56 -8.65
C ASP A 235 14.10 14.92 -8.94
N TRP A 236 14.79 15.06 -10.07
CA TRP A 236 15.37 16.32 -10.53
C TRP A 236 14.50 16.93 -11.62
N THR A 237 14.05 18.16 -11.40
CA THR A 237 13.30 18.92 -12.41
C THR A 237 14.25 19.90 -13.08
N PRO A 238 14.58 19.71 -14.37
CA PRO A 238 15.41 20.66 -15.11
C PRO A 238 14.67 21.97 -15.30
N ASN A 239 15.38 23.10 -15.31
CA ASN A 239 14.80 24.37 -15.68
C ASN A 239 14.46 24.35 -17.19
N PRO A 240 13.20 24.56 -17.59
CA PRO A 240 12.84 24.59 -19.01
C PRO A 240 13.62 25.66 -19.80
N LEU A 241 14.03 26.75 -19.15
CA LEU A 241 14.81 27.82 -19.75
C LEU A 241 16.26 27.41 -20.06
N ASP A 242 16.78 26.30 -19.50
CA ASP A 242 18.15 25.84 -19.80
C ASP A 242 18.35 25.55 -21.30
N LYS A 243 17.31 25.09 -22.01
CA LYS A 243 17.40 24.86 -23.47
C LYS A 243 17.55 26.19 -24.22
N VAL A 244 16.79 27.21 -23.82
CA VAL A 244 16.84 28.57 -24.40
C VAL A 244 18.17 29.24 -24.08
N MET A 245 18.63 29.17 -22.82
CA MET A 245 19.90 29.73 -22.37
C MET A 245 21.11 29.10 -23.06
N LYS A 246 21.05 27.81 -23.41
CA LYS A 246 22.11 27.14 -24.19
C LYS A 246 22.17 27.59 -25.65
N ALA A 247 21.05 28.01 -26.22
CA ALA A 247 20.99 28.56 -27.58
C ALA A 247 21.56 29.99 -27.66
N MET A 248 21.68 30.69 -26.53
CA MET A 248 22.27 32.03 -26.48
C MET A 248 23.80 32.01 -26.74
N PRO A 249 24.37 33.14 -27.20
CA PRO A 249 25.82 33.30 -27.36
C PRO A 249 26.59 32.98 -26.07
N LYS A 250 27.79 32.40 -26.18
CA LYS A 250 28.63 31.96 -25.04
C LYS A 250 28.78 33.02 -23.94
N MET A 251 28.82 34.29 -24.31
CA MET A 251 28.99 35.43 -23.39
C MET A 251 27.79 35.65 -22.45
N MET A 252 26.61 35.08 -22.76
CA MET A 252 25.38 35.14 -21.96
C MET A 252 24.99 33.78 -21.35
N ARG A 253 25.80 32.73 -21.54
CA ARG A 253 25.50 31.39 -21.01
C ARG A 253 25.86 31.32 -19.53
N SER A 254 24.87 30.98 -18.71
CA SER A 254 25.13 30.45 -17.36
C SER A 254 25.62 29.00 -17.50
N GLU A 255 26.80 28.68 -16.94
CA GLU A 255 27.36 27.31 -16.96
C GLU A 255 26.66 26.35 -16.00
N THR A 256 25.78 26.85 -15.13
CA THR A 256 25.05 26.01 -14.19
C THR A 256 23.81 25.43 -14.87
N LYS A 257 23.77 24.09 -15.04
CA LYS A 257 22.50 23.38 -15.31
C LYS A 257 21.54 23.74 -14.18
N SER A 258 20.59 24.62 -14.47
CA SER A 258 19.68 25.12 -13.46
C SER A 258 18.52 24.14 -13.35
N GLY A 259 18.18 23.77 -12.12
CA GLY A 259 17.13 22.80 -11.85
C GLY A 259 16.96 22.64 -10.36
N SER A 260 15.87 21.99 -9.99
CA SER A 260 15.46 21.81 -8.60
C SER A 260 15.40 20.33 -8.25
N CYS A 261 15.94 19.99 -7.09
CA CYS A 261 15.82 18.66 -6.52
C CYS A 261 14.52 18.57 -5.70
N HIS A 262 13.78 17.48 -5.87
CA HIS A 262 12.52 17.21 -5.19
C HIS A 262 12.56 15.85 -4.52
N GLN A 263 12.57 15.86 -3.19
CA GLN A 263 12.45 14.66 -2.37
C GLN A 263 10.99 14.20 -2.35
N PRO A 264 10.65 12.92 -2.61
CA PRO A 264 9.29 12.45 -2.41
C PRO A 264 8.91 12.51 -0.94
N ARG A 265 7.70 13.01 -0.68
CA ARG A 265 7.09 13.09 0.65
C ARG A 265 6.20 11.87 0.84
N TYR A 266 6.47 11.10 1.88
CA TYR A 266 5.70 9.91 2.22
C TYR A 266 4.82 10.13 3.46
N MET A 267 3.74 9.38 3.48
CA MET A 267 2.88 9.13 4.63
C MET A 267 3.06 7.67 5.04
N PHE A 268 3.25 7.40 6.34
CA PHE A 268 3.12 6.07 6.90
C PHE A 268 1.66 5.82 7.27
N VAL A 269 1.07 4.76 6.73
CA VAL A 269 -0.28 4.28 7.05
C VAL A 269 -0.15 3.17 8.10
N ASN A 270 -0.72 3.42 9.29
CA ASN A 270 -0.61 2.52 10.43
C ASN A 270 -1.82 1.59 10.54
N ASN A 271 -1.71 0.42 9.91
CA ASN A 271 -2.72 -0.64 9.93
C ASN A 271 -2.49 -1.64 11.08
N THR A 272 -2.08 -1.14 12.24
CA THR A 272 -1.96 -2.01 13.44
C THR A 272 -3.35 -2.50 13.83
N PRO A 273 -3.56 -3.80 14.11
CA PRO A 273 -4.89 -4.30 14.45
C PRO A 273 -5.38 -3.73 15.76
N GLY A 274 -6.62 -3.28 15.73
CA GLY A 274 -7.31 -2.86 16.93
C GLY A 274 -8.16 -1.64 16.71
N MET A 275 -9.39 -1.70 17.20
CA MET A 275 -10.15 -0.52 17.56
C MET A 275 -10.36 -0.52 19.07
N LYS A 276 -10.28 0.67 19.68
CA LYS A 276 -10.74 0.86 21.05
C LYS A 276 -12.24 1.16 20.98
N ILE A 277 -13.07 0.24 21.47
CA ILE A 277 -14.51 0.45 21.66
C ILE A 277 -14.72 0.48 23.17
N GLY A 278 -14.70 1.69 23.75
CA GLY A 278 -14.67 1.88 25.20
C GLY A 278 -13.44 1.20 25.83
N PRO A 279 -13.60 0.38 26.89
CA PRO A 279 -12.48 -0.33 27.54
C PRO A 279 -12.00 -1.56 26.76
N ILE A 280 -12.76 -2.03 25.76
CA ILE A 280 -12.48 -3.27 25.04
C ILE A 280 -11.59 -2.97 23.83
N LYS A 281 -10.49 -3.73 23.71
CA LYS A 281 -9.63 -3.70 22.53
C LYS A 281 -9.98 -4.88 21.62
N ALA A 282 -10.81 -4.62 20.61
CA ALA A 282 -11.16 -5.60 19.59
C ALA A 282 -10.11 -5.58 18.49
N ARG A 283 -9.40 -6.69 18.24
CA ARG A 283 -8.25 -6.77 17.29
C ARG A 283 -8.43 -7.80 16.18
N GLY A 284 -9.60 -8.47 16.15
CA GLY A 284 -10.00 -9.41 15.11
C GLY A 284 -9.99 -8.83 13.70
N LEU A 285 -10.29 -9.68 12.71
CA LEU A 285 -10.41 -9.27 11.32
C LEU A 285 -11.32 -8.04 11.12
N ILE A 286 -12.53 -8.06 11.68
CA ILE A 286 -13.52 -6.99 11.49
C ILE A 286 -13.00 -5.64 12.00
N PRO A 287 -12.56 -5.52 13.27
CA PRO A 287 -12.03 -4.24 13.75
C PRO A 287 -10.70 -3.86 13.09
N ALA A 288 -9.88 -4.80 12.63
CA ALA A 288 -8.67 -4.48 11.87
C ALA A 288 -9.01 -3.83 10.51
N LEU A 289 -9.93 -4.43 9.74
CA LEU A 289 -10.41 -3.84 8.49
C LEU A 289 -11.09 -2.49 8.72
N ALA A 290 -11.94 -2.38 9.74
CA ALA A 290 -12.58 -1.12 10.08
C ALA A 290 -11.54 -0.04 10.45
N ASN A 291 -10.47 -0.39 11.18
CA ASN A 291 -9.37 0.52 11.46
C ASN A 291 -8.65 0.97 10.18
N ASP A 292 -8.40 0.08 9.23
CA ASP A 292 -7.78 0.38 7.94
C ASP A 292 -8.67 1.31 7.08
N PHE A 293 -9.98 1.02 7.01
CA PHE A 293 -10.95 1.89 6.34
C PHE A 293 -11.00 3.27 6.99
N MET A 294 -11.03 3.31 8.32
CA MET A 294 -10.98 4.57 9.06
C MET A 294 -9.67 5.30 8.83
N ALA A 295 -8.53 4.62 8.68
CA ALA A 295 -7.27 5.28 8.36
C ALA A 295 -7.38 6.00 7.01
N LEU A 296 -8.02 5.37 6.04
CA LEU A 296 -8.16 5.85 4.66
C LEU A 296 -9.43 6.69 4.41
N SER A 297 -10.09 7.20 5.47
CA SER A 297 -11.26 8.04 5.29
C SER A 297 -10.90 9.37 4.59
N PRO A 298 -11.82 9.97 3.80
CA PRO A 298 -11.50 11.15 2.99
C PRO A 298 -10.93 12.32 3.80
N ASP A 299 -11.49 12.62 4.97
CA ASP A 299 -11.03 13.68 5.87
C ASP A 299 -9.56 13.48 6.30
N LYS A 300 -9.17 12.23 6.59
CA LYS A 300 -7.82 11.87 6.97
C LYS A 300 -6.85 11.95 5.80
N ILE A 301 -7.28 11.51 4.63
CA ILE A 301 -6.50 11.67 3.40
C ILE A 301 -6.28 13.16 3.11
N PHE A 302 -7.32 14.00 3.21
CA PHE A 302 -7.18 15.44 3.02
C PHE A 302 -6.25 16.08 4.05
N ALA A 303 -6.37 15.72 5.33
CA ALA A 303 -5.47 16.19 6.38
C ALA A 303 -4.00 15.77 6.09
N ALA A 304 -3.78 14.53 5.67
CA ALA A 304 -2.48 14.02 5.26
C ALA A 304 -1.89 14.76 4.05
N LEU A 305 -2.73 15.06 3.04
CA LEU A 305 -2.34 15.86 1.88
C LEU A 305 -1.98 17.31 2.28
N GLN A 306 -2.63 17.85 3.31
CA GLN A 306 -2.28 19.12 3.93
C GLN A 306 -1.03 19.05 4.83
N GLY A 307 -0.45 17.85 5.01
CA GLY A 307 0.75 17.62 5.80
C GLY A 307 0.51 17.36 7.28
N GLN A 308 -0.73 17.13 7.70
CA GLN A 308 -1.07 16.85 9.09
C GLN A 308 -0.94 15.34 9.38
N SER A 309 -0.22 15.01 10.45
CA SER A 309 -0.22 13.65 10.99
C SER A 309 -1.49 13.42 11.80
N ILE A 310 -1.97 12.18 11.82
CA ILE A 310 -3.21 11.80 12.47
C ILE A 310 -2.88 10.72 13.47
N THR A 311 -3.05 11.07 14.75
CA THR A 311 -2.70 10.21 15.88
C THR A 311 -3.24 8.79 15.68
N ASN A 312 -2.36 7.81 15.83
CA ASN A 312 -2.60 6.36 15.65
C ASN A 312 -2.89 5.87 14.23
N TYR A 313 -3.22 6.71 13.25
CA TYR A 313 -3.56 6.28 11.90
C TYR A 313 -2.48 6.60 10.88
N MET A 314 -1.93 7.81 10.91
CA MET A 314 -1.04 8.30 9.86
C MET A 314 0.08 9.17 10.42
N THR A 315 1.30 8.94 9.94
CA THR A 315 2.43 9.83 10.21
C THR A 315 2.94 10.40 8.90
N ILE A 316 3.05 11.72 8.81
CA ILE A 316 3.56 12.40 7.61
C ILE A 316 5.04 12.68 7.77
N GLN A 317 5.79 12.45 6.69
CA GLN A 317 7.17 12.87 6.59
C GLN A 317 7.27 14.39 6.52
N SER A 318 8.01 14.98 7.45
CA SER A 318 8.33 16.41 7.40
C SER A 318 9.33 16.75 6.31
N CYS A 319 9.09 17.83 5.59
CA CYS A 319 9.98 18.40 4.60
C CYS A 319 11.18 19.09 5.27
N PRO A 320 12.42 18.72 4.92
CA PRO A 320 13.60 19.38 5.49
C PRO A 320 13.65 20.86 5.10
N LYS A 321 13.96 21.74 6.05
CA LYS A 321 14.26 23.17 5.82
C LYS A 321 13.10 23.98 5.22
N ILE A 322 11.87 23.48 5.31
CA ILE A 322 10.65 24.20 4.98
C ILE A 322 9.82 24.26 6.26
N LYS A 323 9.36 25.45 6.63
CA LYS A 323 8.35 25.57 7.68
C LYS A 323 7.03 25.05 7.11
N GLU A 324 6.62 23.87 7.56
CA GLU A 324 5.34 23.28 7.18
C GLU A 324 4.21 23.98 7.97
N GLY A 325 3.18 24.43 7.28
CA GLY A 325 1.97 24.93 7.93
C GLY A 325 1.14 25.91 7.09
N PHE A 326 -0.01 25.45 6.62
CA PHE A 326 -1.21 26.30 6.51
C PHE A 326 -2.11 26.20 7.76
N SER A 327 -1.89 25.21 8.65
CA SER A 327 -2.74 24.99 9.83
C SER A 327 -2.38 25.84 11.05
N ASN A 328 -1.48 26.82 10.90
CA ASN A 328 -1.19 27.80 11.94
C ASN A 328 -1.86 29.17 11.70
N SER A 329 -2.82 29.22 10.77
CA SER A 329 -3.86 30.25 10.86
C SER A 329 -5.02 29.66 11.64
N ASN A 330 -5.50 30.39 12.65
CA ASN A 330 -6.60 30.08 13.56
C ASN A 330 -7.91 29.66 12.85
N ILE A 331 -7.97 28.49 12.23
CA ILE A 331 -9.22 27.90 11.70
C ILE A 331 -10.14 27.48 12.86
N ASN A 332 -9.56 27.10 14.01
CA ASN A 332 -10.33 26.81 15.22
C ASN A 332 -11.14 28.02 15.72
N ASN A 333 -10.67 29.26 15.51
CA ASN A 333 -11.48 30.44 15.87
C ASN A 333 -12.54 30.77 14.81
N ARG A 334 -12.37 30.43 13.54
CA ARG A 334 -13.40 30.74 12.52
C ARG A 334 -14.55 29.73 12.50
N LEU A 335 -14.29 28.45 12.78
CA LEU A 335 -15.36 27.45 12.87
C LEU A 335 -16.16 27.54 14.17
N SER A 336 -15.55 27.92 15.30
CA SER A 336 -16.31 28.20 16.53
C SER A 336 -17.22 29.41 16.37
N ILE A 337 -16.75 30.48 15.72
CA ILE A 337 -17.57 31.67 15.43
C ILE A 337 -18.72 31.35 14.46
N LEU A 338 -18.54 30.45 13.49
CA LEU A 338 -19.63 30.02 12.60
C LEU A 338 -20.63 29.10 13.30
N GLY A 339 -20.15 28.19 14.17
CA GLY A 339 -21.01 27.29 14.95
C GLY A 339 -21.87 28.01 16.00
N GLU A 340 -21.30 28.98 16.72
CA GLU A 340 -22.03 29.78 17.71
C GLU A 340 -23.07 30.70 17.07
N ASN A 341 -22.77 31.26 15.89
CA ASN A 341 -23.71 32.09 15.14
C ASN A 341 -24.89 31.28 14.59
N ILE A 342 -24.67 30.08 14.05
CA ILE A 342 -25.77 29.24 13.53
C ILE A 342 -26.72 28.81 14.66
N PHE A 343 -26.19 28.51 15.85
CA PHE A 343 -27.00 28.13 17.02
C PHE A 343 -27.83 29.32 17.55
N SER A 344 -27.26 30.52 17.56
CA SER A 344 -27.99 31.73 17.99
C SER A 344 -29.05 32.17 16.96
N TYR A 345 -28.78 32.08 15.66
CA TYR A 345 -29.79 32.36 14.63
C TYR A 345 -30.94 31.35 14.62
N SER A 346 -30.69 30.07 14.92
CA SER A 346 -31.75 29.06 15.02
C SER A 346 -32.64 29.26 16.25
N ILE A 347 -32.09 29.71 17.38
CA ILE A 347 -32.89 30.10 18.56
C ILE A 347 -33.76 31.32 18.25
N ILE A 348 -33.22 32.34 17.59
CA ILE A 348 -33.99 33.54 17.19
C ILE A 348 -35.14 33.17 16.25
N LEU A 349 -34.89 32.29 15.27
CA LEU A 349 -35.92 31.82 14.35
C LEU A 349 -37.05 31.07 15.08
N ILE A 350 -36.71 30.22 16.06
CA ILE A 350 -37.68 29.51 16.89
C ILE A 350 -38.52 30.50 17.72
N ILE A 351 -37.89 31.50 18.34
CA ILE A 351 -38.60 32.54 19.10
C ILE A 351 -39.57 33.33 18.21
N ILE A 352 -39.14 33.71 17.01
CA ILE A 352 -40.00 34.42 16.04
C ILE A 352 -41.19 33.55 15.65
N ILE A 353 -40.97 32.25 15.36
CA ILE A 353 -42.05 31.31 15.04
C ILE A 353 -43.03 31.17 16.22
N CYS A 354 -42.53 31.06 17.45
CA CYS A 354 -43.37 30.99 18.64
C CYS A 354 -44.19 32.26 18.87
N LEU A 355 -43.61 33.45 18.66
CA LEU A 355 -44.32 34.73 18.74
C LEU A 355 -45.38 34.88 17.64
N PHE A 356 -45.11 34.36 16.44
CA PHE A 356 -46.06 34.36 15.33
C PHE A 356 -47.23 33.39 15.57
N LEU A 357 -46.97 32.26 16.25
CA LEU A 357 -47.99 31.29 16.62
C LEU A 357 -48.82 31.73 17.83
N ALA A 358 -48.27 32.54 18.74
CA ALA A 358 -48.97 33.09 19.90
C ALA A 358 -49.79 34.36 19.59
N SER A 359 -49.59 34.97 18.42
CA SER A 359 -50.34 36.15 17.94
C SER A 359 -51.49 35.79 16.98
N ARG A 360 -51.71 34.50 16.73
CA ARG A 360 -52.95 33.94 16.19
C ARG A 360 -53.71 33.25 17.32
#